data_AF-A0A2V7PXR8-F1
#
_entry.id   AF-A0A2V7PXR8-F1
#
_cell.length_a   1.000
_cell.length_b   1.000
_cell.length_c   1.000
_cell.angle_alpha   90.00
_cell.angle_beta   90.00
_cell.angle_gamma   90.00
#
_symmetry.space_group_name_H-M   'P 1'
#
loop_
_entity.id
_entity.type
_entity.pdbx_description
1 polymer ?
#
loop_
_entity_poly.entity_id
_entity_poly.type
_entity_poly.pdbx_seq_one_letter_code
_entity_poly.pdbx_strand_id
1 'polypeptide(L)'
;MKWLFGQWLHGTPLIDYALKHVQRTRQADGRWLTVVTIERKGDGFMPVEIGTQGRRGAGDTVYARATGQPARERVEFTTAQRPGPLMLDPRVRGHDYDMLNNRERHGLFGGGAWTLRIDDPFQETVRRDRGVRGLLPVIWSNDFGGVTVGLRERANYLGAFNRGLLLGTVATRRGASQVLGLYGRWSNPIGQLRPRTETSITAWAVEGRAGGKIQVDRALRQRLVDAADPHVGFDAMWMATTALGYLDRRLWDDAGTVEAGPWFSTTRTRGNTVLRARVGGHAGVVYWNPGPGIVANNRYDFEAFSRVTGEASVRTRSWGARLFAGAYLGSSDPVRQRRISIAGADPYETFTNPFLRSQGALLVRPDFHYQAPGGANLRGFRPDLGGRWAVGLNLEATPWVVRRDQGILRGLGLEAFADAGIVDTTAIPSSPPGQWYTTLYDIGVGVMTRHQVKELAWTLRFEVPLAVNRWDDARDFTPGDKRFAFRWQVSLGSSF
;
A
#
# COMPACT_ATOMS: atom_id res chain seq x y z
N MET A 1 -35.38 -24.26 -4.31
CA MET A 1 -34.35 -24.72 -3.34
C MET A 1 -33.43 -25.81 -3.87
N LYS A 2 -33.84 -26.71 -4.80
CA LYS A 2 -32.96 -27.77 -5.34
C LYS A 2 -31.63 -27.27 -5.92
N TRP A 3 -31.63 -26.13 -6.63
CA TRP A 3 -30.41 -25.52 -7.18
C TRP A 3 -29.40 -25.09 -6.10
N LEU A 4 -29.87 -24.63 -4.93
CA LEU A 4 -29.03 -24.13 -3.84
C LEU A 4 -28.33 -25.30 -3.15
N PHE A 5 -29.08 -26.30 -2.71
CA PHE A 5 -28.50 -27.47 -2.04
C PHE A 5 -27.60 -28.29 -3.00
N GLY A 6 -28.00 -28.50 -4.25
CA GLY A 6 -27.22 -29.28 -5.21
C GLY A 6 -25.89 -28.66 -5.64
N GLN A 7 -25.65 -27.38 -5.37
CA GLN A 7 -24.40 -26.69 -5.72
C GLN A 7 -23.52 -26.46 -4.50
N TRP A 8 -24.13 -26.01 -3.40
CA TRP A 8 -23.39 -25.58 -2.21
C TRP A 8 -22.99 -26.72 -1.27
N LEU A 9 -23.60 -27.91 -1.40
CA LEU A 9 -23.15 -29.13 -0.71
C LEU A 9 -21.89 -29.75 -1.35
N HIS A 10 -21.60 -29.42 -2.62
CA HIS A 10 -20.51 -30.02 -3.38
C HIS A 10 -19.37 -29.04 -3.70
N GLY A 11 -19.50 -27.76 -3.33
CA GLY A 11 -18.45 -26.75 -3.47
C GLY A 11 -18.95 -25.33 -3.20
N THR A 12 -18.11 -24.34 -3.49
CA THR A 12 -18.46 -22.91 -3.48
C THR A 12 -18.36 -22.36 -4.90
N PRO A 13 -19.35 -22.66 -5.77
CA PRO A 13 -19.27 -22.24 -7.17
C PRO A 13 -19.45 -20.73 -7.29
N LEU A 14 -18.74 -20.13 -8.25
CA LEU A 14 -18.88 -18.71 -8.58
C LEU A 14 -20.20 -18.51 -9.33
N ILE A 15 -21.08 -17.65 -8.83
CA ILE A 15 -22.30 -17.24 -9.53
C ILE A 15 -22.02 -15.88 -10.17
N ASP A 16 -21.97 -15.84 -11.51
CA ASP A 16 -21.73 -14.62 -12.28
C ASP A 16 -22.58 -14.64 -13.55
N TYR A 17 -23.36 -13.58 -13.78
CA TYR A 17 -24.18 -13.40 -14.97
C TYR A 17 -23.83 -12.09 -15.66
N ALA A 18 -24.19 -11.95 -16.93
CA ALA A 18 -24.05 -10.71 -17.67
C ALA A 18 -25.27 -10.46 -18.55
N LEU A 19 -25.78 -9.24 -18.55
CA LEU A 19 -26.82 -8.81 -19.47
C LEU A 19 -26.18 -8.46 -20.82
N LYS A 20 -26.38 -9.31 -21.83
CA LYS A 20 -25.69 -9.15 -23.12
C LYS A 20 -26.39 -8.26 -24.11
N HIS A 21 -27.69 -8.48 -24.26
CA HIS A 21 -28.44 -7.84 -25.31
C HIS A 21 -29.89 -7.69 -24.89
N VAL A 22 -30.48 -6.54 -25.20
CA VAL A 22 -31.89 -6.27 -24.98
C VAL A 22 -32.46 -5.75 -26.29
N GLN A 23 -33.37 -6.52 -26.87
CA GLN A 23 -34.11 -6.12 -28.05
C GLN A 23 -35.54 -5.77 -27.64
N ARG A 24 -36.07 -4.65 -28.13
CA ARG A 24 -37.44 -4.20 -27.87
C ARG A 24 -38.14 -3.95 -29.19
N THR A 25 -39.25 -4.63 -29.41
CA THR A 25 -40.05 -4.54 -30.64
C THR A 25 -41.49 -4.21 -30.29
N ARG A 26 -42.05 -3.17 -30.93
CA ARG A 26 -43.47 -2.82 -30.79
C ARG A 26 -44.30 -3.80 -31.63
N GLN A 27 -45.31 -4.40 -31.01
CA GLN A 27 -46.22 -5.36 -31.63
C GLN A 27 -47.43 -4.64 -32.26
N ALA A 28 -48.15 -5.35 -33.14
CA ALA A 28 -49.31 -4.81 -33.85
C ALA A 28 -50.45 -4.38 -32.91
N ASP A 29 -50.57 -5.02 -31.74
CA ASP A 29 -51.54 -4.71 -30.69
C ASP A 29 -51.14 -3.51 -29.80
N GLY A 30 -50.05 -2.81 -30.15
CA GLY A 30 -49.53 -1.67 -29.40
C GLY A 30 -48.66 -2.01 -28.19
N ARG A 31 -48.57 -3.29 -27.78
CA ARG A 31 -47.69 -3.76 -26.70
C ARG A 31 -46.23 -3.85 -27.15
N TRP A 32 -45.32 -4.03 -26.20
CA TRP A 32 -43.89 -4.17 -26.43
C TRP A 32 -43.40 -5.56 -26.07
N LEU A 33 -42.84 -6.28 -27.04
CA LEU A 33 -42.09 -7.51 -26.81
C LEU A 33 -40.64 -7.15 -26.52
N THR A 34 -40.13 -7.60 -25.38
CA THR A 34 -38.72 -7.44 -25.02
C THR A 34 -38.07 -8.81 -24.94
N VAL A 35 -36.95 -8.96 -25.66
CA VAL A 35 -36.11 -10.15 -25.64
C VAL A 35 -34.80 -9.80 -24.96
N VAL A 36 -34.50 -10.46 -23.86
CA VAL A 36 -33.29 -10.27 -23.06
C VAL A 36 -32.39 -11.47 -23.20
N THR A 37 -31.14 -11.25 -23.61
CA THR A 37 -30.09 -12.27 -23.65
C THR A 37 -29.20 -12.14 -22.43
N ILE A 38 -29.11 -13.21 -21.66
CA ILE A 38 -28.26 -13.34 -20.48
C ILE A 38 -27.15 -14.34 -20.79
N GLU A 39 -25.93 -14.06 -20.36
CA GLU A 39 -24.82 -15.01 -20.37
C GLU A 39 -24.46 -15.38 -18.93
N ARG A 40 -24.28 -16.67 -18.64
CA ARG A 40 -23.73 -17.15 -17.37
C ARG A 40 -22.20 -17.25 -17.51
N LYS A 41 -21.48 -16.48 -16.69
CA LYS A 41 -20.01 -16.43 -16.66
C LYS A 41 -19.40 -17.34 -15.61
N GLY A 42 -20.13 -17.59 -14.52
CA GLY A 42 -19.72 -18.49 -13.46
C GLY A 42 -20.16 -19.94 -13.68
N ASP A 43 -19.50 -20.87 -12.98
CA ASP A 43 -19.89 -22.29 -12.96
C ASP A 43 -21.18 -22.52 -12.16
N GLY A 44 -21.46 -21.63 -11.22
CA GLY A 44 -22.66 -21.64 -10.39
C GLY A 44 -23.84 -20.99 -11.09
N PHE A 45 -25.05 -21.42 -10.74
CA PHE A 45 -26.28 -20.83 -11.26
C PHE A 45 -27.35 -20.60 -10.20
N MET A 46 -28.16 -19.57 -10.42
CA MET A 46 -29.39 -19.28 -9.67
C MET A 46 -30.43 -18.63 -10.59
N PRO A 47 -31.73 -18.73 -10.30
CA PRO A 47 -32.72 -17.92 -10.99
C PRO A 47 -32.47 -16.43 -10.77
N VAL A 48 -32.52 -15.63 -11.84
CA VAL A 48 -32.19 -14.20 -11.82
C VAL A 48 -33.39 -13.37 -12.25
N GLU A 49 -33.74 -12.35 -11.46
CA GLU A 49 -34.82 -11.41 -11.80
C GLU A 49 -34.35 -10.42 -12.87
N ILE A 50 -35.22 -10.10 -13.83
CA ILE A 50 -34.97 -9.11 -14.88
C ILE A 50 -35.95 -7.97 -14.67
N GLY A 51 -35.44 -6.75 -14.52
CA GLY A 51 -36.28 -5.61 -14.18
C GLY A 51 -35.63 -4.25 -14.39
N THR A 52 -36.35 -3.21 -13.96
CA THR A 52 -35.84 -1.84 -13.85
C THR A 52 -35.66 -1.49 -12.39
N GLN A 53 -34.50 -0.93 -12.03
CA GLN A 53 -34.30 -0.35 -10.71
C GLN A 53 -35.10 0.95 -10.60
N GLY A 54 -35.85 1.12 -9.52
CA GLY A 54 -36.66 2.31 -9.28
C GLY A 54 -35.80 3.57 -9.17
N ARG A 55 -36.27 4.71 -9.71
CA ARG A 55 -35.69 6.03 -9.43
C ARG A 55 -36.39 6.64 -8.22
N ARG A 56 -35.59 7.20 -7.28
CA ARG A 56 -35.98 8.05 -6.14
C ARG A 56 -37.50 8.04 -5.83
N GLY A 57 -37.92 7.12 -4.96
CA GLY A 57 -39.29 7.02 -4.46
C GLY A 57 -40.20 6.02 -5.20
N ALA A 58 -39.86 5.63 -6.44
CA ALA A 58 -40.53 4.53 -7.13
C ALA A 58 -39.90 3.18 -6.76
N GLY A 59 -40.72 2.13 -6.60
CA GLY A 59 -40.26 0.76 -6.35
C GLY A 59 -39.64 0.11 -7.58
N ASP A 60 -38.87 -0.97 -7.37
CA ASP A 60 -38.30 -1.77 -8.46
C ASP A 60 -39.39 -2.56 -9.20
N THR A 61 -39.34 -2.57 -10.52
CA THR A 61 -40.26 -3.34 -11.36
C THR A 61 -39.56 -4.58 -11.90
N VAL A 62 -40.10 -5.76 -11.62
CA VAL A 62 -39.63 -7.04 -12.17
C VAL A 62 -40.55 -7.44 -13.30
N TYR A 63 -40.00 -7.66 -14.50
CA TYR A 63 -40.78 -8.04 -15.68
C TYR A 63 -40.73 -9.54 -15.94
N ALA A 64 -39.60 -10.19 -15.64
CA ALA A 64 -39.39 -11.60 -15.90
C ALA A 64 -38.35 -12.19 -14.93
N ARG A 65 -38.24 -13.52 -14.94
CA ARG A 65 -37.19 -14.25 -14.21
C ARG A 65 -36.56 -15.29 -15.13
N ALA A 66 -35.24 -15.24 -15.24
CA ALA A 66 -34.43 -16.23 -15.92
C ALA A 66 -34.20 -17.44 -15.01
N THR A 67 -34.05 -18.63 -15.59
CA THR A 67 -33.62 -19.82 -14.85
C THR A 67 -32.15 -19.71 -14.43
N GLY A 68 -31.34 -19.02 -15.23
CA GLY A 68 -29.91 -18.83 -15.05
C GLY A 68 -29.08 -20.10 -15.28
N GLN A 69 -29.70 -21.22 -15.65
CA GLN A 69 -29.02 -22.50 -15.80
C GLN A 69 -28.24 -22.63 -17.13
N PRO A 70 -28.74 -22.18 -18.29
CA PRO A 70 -27.99 -22.23 -19.54
C PRO A 70 -26.81 -21.25 -19.53
N ALA A 71 -25.74 -21.59 -20.26
CA ALA A 71 -24.62 -20.66 -20.49
C ALA A 71 -25.08 -19.37 -21.20
N ARG A 72 -26.11 -19.46 -22.06
CA ARG A 72 -26.77 -18.34 -22.70
C ARG A 72 -28.28 -18.57 -22.69
N GLU A 73 -29.03 -17.67 -22.07
CA GLU A 73 -30.48 -17.77 -21.94
C GLU A 73 -31.15 -16.58 -22.61
N ARG A 74 -32.23 -16.83 -23.35
CA ARG A 74 -33.10 -15.79 -23.92
C ARG A 74 -34.40 -15.80 -23.15
N VAL A 75 -34.75 -14.66 -22.58
CA VAL A 75 -35.98 -14.47 -21.81
C VAL A 75 -36.83 -13.42 -22.50
N GLU A 76 -38.08 -13.77 -22.76
CA GLU A 76 -39.03 -12.93 -23.49
C GLU A 76 -40.19 -12.54 -22.59
N PHE A 77 -40.59 -11.28 -22.65
CA PHE A 77 -41.77 -10.80 -21.93
C PHE A 77 -42.44 -9.65 -22.68
N THR A 78 -43.76 -9.51 -22.47
CA THR A 78 -44.57 -8.47 -23.09
C THR A 78 -45.03 -7.45 -22.05
N THR A 79 -44.98 -6.16 -22.41
CA THR A 79 -45.37 -5.04 -21.55
C THR A 79 -46.28 -4.07 -22.29
N ALA A 80 -47.16 -3.37 -21.58
CA ALA A 80 -48.04 -2.37 -22.18
C ALA A 80 -47.28 -1.12 -22.65
N GLN A 81 -46.21 -0.76 -21.95
CA GLN A 81 -45.33 0.38 -22.27
C GLN A 81 -43.90 -0.11 -22.51
N ARG A 82 -43.12 0.62 -23.30
CA ARG A 82 -41.71 0.28 -23.57
C ARG A 82 -40.93 0.25 -22.25
N PRO A 83 -40.34 -0.89 -21.85
CA PRO A 83 -39.57 -0.97 -20.61
C PRO A 83 -38.36 -0.03 -20.67
N GLY A 84 -38.08 0.64 -19.55
CA GLY A 84 -36.84 1.41 -19.37
C GLY A 84 -35.57 0.53 -19.40
N PRO A 85 -34.39 1.10 -19.09
CA PRO A 85 -33.13 0.36 -19.05
C PRO A 85 -33.22 -0.84 -18.11
N LEU A 86 -32.93 -2.04 -18.64
CA LEU A 86 -33.05 -3.27 -17.88
C LEU A 86 -31.77 -3.60 -17.09
N MET A 87 -31.96 -4.32 -16.00
CA MET A 87 -30.92 -4.82 -15.13
C MET A 87 -31.27 -6.22 -14.60
N LEU A 88 -30.26 -7.06 -14.41
CA LEU A 88 -30.35 -8.32 -13.68
C LEU A 88 -30.27 -8.07 -12.17
N ASP A 89 -31.13 -8.73 -11.41
CA ASP A 89 -31.27 -8.56 -9.95
C ASP A 89 -31.48 -7.09 -9.53
N PRO A 90 -32.55 -6.41 -9.99
CA PRO A 90 -32.81 -4.99 -9.71
C PRO A 90 -32.87 -4.66 -8.21
N ARG A 91 -33.22 -5.66 -7.39
CA ARG A 91 -33.34 -5.56 -5.92
C ARG A 91 -32.03 -5.85 -5.18
N VAL A 92 -30.97 -6.23 -5.88
CA VAL A 92 -29.63 -6.46 -5.30
C VAL A 92 -29.64 -7.57 -4.23
N ARG A 93 -30.42 -8.63 -4.45
CA ARG A 93 -30.59 -9.75 -3.50
C ARG A 93 -29.81 -11.02 -3.87
N GLY A 94 -29.58 -11.26 -5.16
CA GLY A 94 -28.87 -12.44 -5.64
C GLY A 94 -27.37 -12.34 -5.35
N HIS A 95 -26.67 -13.46 -5.18
CA HIS A 95 -25.22 -13.53 -4.94
C HIS A 95 -24.39 -13.47 -6.23
N ASP A 96 -24.75 -12.58 -7.13
CA ASP A 96 -23.98 -12.33 -8.34
C ASP A 96 -22.63 -11.66 -7.99
N TYR A 97 -21.56 -12.16 -8.60
CA TYR A 97 -20.18 -11.76 -8.36
C TYR A 97 -19.83 -10.40 -8.97
N ASP A 98 -20.28 -10.12 -10.20
CA ASP A 98 -20.00 -8.84 -10.88
C ASP A 98 -21.31 -8.16 -11.33
N MET A 99 -21.86 -7.29 -10.48
CA MET A 99 -23.06 -6.54 -10.84
C MET A 99 -22.81 -5.42 -11.86
N LEU A 100 -21.56 -5.13 -12.25
CA LEU A 100 -21.25 -4.06 -13.20
C LEU A 100 -21.66 -4.43 -14.63
N ASN A 101 -21.69 -5.72 -14.95
CA ASN A 101 -22.05 -6.25 -16.27
C ASN A 101 -23.57 -6.60 -16.38
N ASN A 102 -24.32 -6.41 -15.30
CA ASN A 102 -25.74 -6.79 -15.18
C ASN A 102 -26.72 -5.75 -15.73
N ARG A 103 -26.22 -4.64 -16.27
CA ARG A 103 -27.03 -3.52 -16.75
C ARG A 103 -26.98 -3.43 -18.26
N GLU A 104 -28.07 -2.94 -18.84
CA GLU A 104 -28.13 -2.63 -20.26
C GLU A 104 -27.12 -1.54 -20.63
N ARG A 105 -26.24 -1.87 -21.56
CA ARG A 105 -25.26 -0.92 -22.10
C ARG A 105 -25.98 0.09 -22.98
N HIS A 106 -25.80 1.38 -22.69
CA HIS A 106 -26.23 2.48 -23.56
C HIS A 106 -25.00 3.17 -24.15
N GLY A 107 -24.85 3.11 -25.49
CA GLY A 107 -23.78 3.77 -26.23
C GLY A 107 -22.37 3.14 -26.09
N LEU A 108 -21.36 3.86 -26.60
CA LEU A 108 -19.93 3.45 -26.59
C LEU A 108 -19.31 3.45 -25.18
N PHE A 109 -19.93 4.14 -24.21
CA PHE A 109 -19.54 4.15 -22.80
C PHE A 109 -20.43 3.21 -21.99
N GLY A 110 -20.48 1.94 -22.38
CA GLY A 110 -21.17 0.88 -21.64
C GLY A 110 -20.44 0.54 -20.34
N GLY A 111 -20.45 1.45 -19.37
CA GLY A 111 -19.79 1.30 -18.09
C GLY A 111 -20.75 0.84 -17.01
N GLY A 112 -20.34 -0.14 -16.20
CA GLY A 112 -20.94 -0.35 -14.90
C GLY A 112 -21.08 1.00 -14.18
N ALA A 113 -22.18 1.20 -13.45
CA ALA A 113 -22.43 2.49 -12.82
C ALA A 113 -21.23 2.86 -11.93
N TRP A 114 -20.64 4.03 -12.15
CA TRP A 114 -19.66 4.61 -11.24
C TRP A 114 -20.32 5.78 -10.53
N THR A 115 -20.09 5.93 -9.23
CA THR A 115 -20.50 7.11 -8.48
C THR A 115 -19.29 7.91 -8.07
N LEU A 116 -19.24 9.16 -8.54
CA LEU A 116 -18.26 10.13 -8.12
C LEU A 116 -18.70 10.79 -6.81
N ARG A 117 -17.77 10.96 -5.87
CA ARG A 117 -18.02 11.61 -4.58
C ARG A 117 -16.76 12.25 -4.04
N ILE A 118 -16.91 13.11 -3.02
CA ILE A 118 -15.79 13.49 -2.16
C ILE A 118 -15.42 12.27 -1.31
N ASP A 119 -14.13 11.96 -1.29
CA ASP A 119 -13.56 10.83 -0.56
C ASP A 119 -13.55 11.11 0.94
N ASP A 120 -13.71 10.05 1.74
CA ASP A 120 -13.48 10.11 3.17
C ASP A 120 -12.08 9.56 3.46
N PRO A 121 -11.15 10.36 4.02
CA PRO A 121 -9.80 9.88 4.29
C PRO A 121 -9.77 8.81 5.40
N PHE A 122 -10.83 8.69 6.23
CA PHE A 122 -10.90 7.80 7.38
C PHE A 122 -11.70 6.51 7.13
N GLN A 123 -12.37 6.39 5.98
CA GLN A 123 -13.22 5.23 5.66
C GLN A 123 -13.31 5.01 4.15
N GLU A 124 -13.15 3.76 3.71
CA GLU A 124 -13.36 3.43 2.29
C GLU A 124 -14.86 3.23 2.02
N THR A 125 -15.42 4.03 1.11
CA THR A 125 -16.80 3.82 0.69
C THR A 125 -16.88 2.65 -0.29
N VAL A 126 -17.71 1.66 0.05
CA VAL A 126 -17.99 0.51 -0.80
C VAL A 126 -19.46 0.50 -1.23
N ARG A 127 -19.71 0.05 -2.46
CA ARG A 127 -21.04 -0.20 -3.02
C ARG A 127 -21.04 -1.54 -3.76
N ARG A 128 -22.20 -2.22 -3.69
CA ARG A 128 -22.41 -3.52 -4.31
C ARG A 128 -22.88 -3.43 -5.75
N ASP A 129 -23.77 -2.49 -6.01
CA ASP A 129 -24.45 -2.32 -7.29
C ASP A 129 -23.65 -1.48 -8.30
N ARG A 130 -22.56 -0.83 -7.87
CA ARG A 130 -21.83 0.18 -8.65
C ARG A 130 -20.40 0.36 -8.13
N GLY A 131 -19.50 0.82 -8.99
CA GLY A 131 -18.18 1.29 -8.59
C GLY A 131 -18.23 2.65 -7.89
N VAL A 132 -17.24 2.93 -7.05
CA VAL A 132 -17.10 4.21 -6.33
C VAL A 132 -15.81 4.88 -6.76
N ARG A 133 -15.86 6.18 -7.05
CA ARG A 133 -14.71 7.07 -7.25
C ARG A 133 -14.77 8.18 -6.21
N GLY A 134 -13.83 8.18 -5.28
CA GLY A 134 -13.67 9.20 -4.24
C GLY A 134 -12.58 10.20 -4.63
N LEU A 135 -12.89 11.48 -4.62
CA LEU A 135 -11.93 12.57 -4.84
C LEU A 135 -11.54 13.23 -3.52
N LEU A 136 -10.24 13.38 -3.26
CA LEU A 136 -9.71 14.08 -2.09
C LEU A 136 -8.72 15.16 -2.53
N PRO A 137 -8.98 16.46 -2.25
CA PRO A 137 -7.95 17.47 -2.40
C PRO A 137 -6.84 17.23 -1.37
N VAL A 138 -5.59 17.40 -1.79
CA VAL A 138 -4.41 17.18 -0.96
C VAL A 138 -3.45 18.35 -1.09
N ILE A 139 -2.74 18.65 -0.01
CA ILE A 139 -1.79 19.75 0.07
C ILE A 139 -0.62 19.37 0.97
N TRP A 140 0.58 19.77 0.57
CA TRP A 140 1.79 19.70 1.39
C TRP A 140 2.80 20.73 0.89
N SER A 141 3.99 20.79 1.51
CA SER A 141 5.06 21.66 1.06
C SER A 141 6.43 21.00 1.19
N ASN A 142 7.37 21.50 0.39
CA ASN A 142 8.80 21.18 0.46
C ASN A 142 9.62 22.39 -0.01
N ASP A 143 10.94 22.35 0.20
CA ASP A 143 11.78 23.52 -0.07
C ASP A 143 11.89 23.82 -1.56
N PHE A 144 11.80 22.84 -2.45
CA PHE A 144 12.04 23.06 -3.87
C PHE A 144 10.76 23.42 -4.66
N GLY A 145 9.67 22.69 -4.43
CA GLY A 145 8.37 22.91 -5.05
C GLY A 145 7.51 23.98 -4.37
N GLY A 146 7.89 24.44 -3.17
CA GLY A 146 7.07 25.34 -2.36
C GLY A 146 5.82 24.63 -1.84
N VAL A 147 4.64 25.22 -2.03
CA VAL A 147 3.37 24.54 -1.76
C VAL A 147 3.03 23.64 -2.95
N THR A 148 2.64 22.40 -2.67
CA THR A 148 2.14 21.48 -3.69
C THR A 148 0.68 21.22 -3.40
N VAL A 149 -0.17 21.45 -4.41
CA VAL A 149 -1.60 21.12 -4.37
C VAL A 149 -1.88 19.96 -5.30
N GLY A 150 -2.84 19.11 -4.96
CA GLY A 150 -3.18 17.98 -5.80
C GLY A 150 -4.59 17.45 -5.57
N LEU A 151 -4.98 16.53 -6.44
CA LEU A 151 -6.23 15.80 -6.37
C LEU A 151 -5.92 14.31 -6.38
N ARG A 152 -6.37 13.61 -5.34
CA ARG A 152 -6.32 12.15 -5.26
C ARG A 152 -7.66 11.56 -5.65
N GLU A 153 -7.66 10.59 -6.56
CA GLU A 153 -8.80 9.74 -6.85
C GLU A 153 -8.56 8.34 -6.27
N ARG A 154 -9.52 7.81 -5.51
CA ARG A 154 -9.60 6.40 -5.11
C ARG A 154 -10.80 5.75 -5.79
N ALA A 155 -10.54 4.76 -6.61
CA ALA A 155 -11.56 3.96 -7.27
C ALA A 155 -11.59 2.56 -6.67
N ASN A 156 -12.78 2.00 -6.44
CA ASN A 156 -12.95 0.59 -6.11
C ASN A 156 -14.33 0.08 -6.57
N TYR A 157 -14.43 -1.24 -6.72
CA TYR A 157 -15.68 -1.98 -6.78
C TYR A 157 -15.67 -3.05 -5.69
N LEU A 158 -16.71 -3.10 -4.85
CA LEU A 158 -16.81 -4.00 -3.68
C LEU A 158 -15.61 -3.93 -2.70
N GLY A 159 -14.80 -2.87 -2.74
CA GLY A 159 -13.57 -2.77 -1.94
C GLY A 159 -12.44 -3.75 -2.32
N ALA A 160 -12.68 -4.66 -3.27
CA ALA A 160 -11.77 -5.75 -3.63
C ALA A 160 -11.39 -5.76 -5.12
N PHE A 161 -12.23 -5.21 -5.99
CA PHE A 161 -12.06 -5.21 -7.44
C PHE A 161 -11.82 -3.81 -7.98
N ASN A 162 -11.14 -3.70 -9.13
CA ASN A 162 -10.89 -2.44 -9.82
C ASN A 162 -10.36 -1.33 -8.89
N ARG A 163 -9.43 -1.70 -7.99
CA ARG A 163 -8.85 -0.75 -7.03
C ARG A 163 -7.82 0.11 -7.75
N GLY A 164 -8.15 1.39 -7.93
CA GLY A 164 -7.28 2.40 -8.51
C GLY A 164 -6.98 3.49 -7.50
N LEU A 165 -5.74 3.97 -7.46
CA LEU A 165 -5.37 5.20 -6.80
C LEU A 165 -4.61 6.06 -7.80
N LEU A 166 -5.12 7.26 -8.06
CA LEU A 166 -4.45 8.26 -8.88
C LEU A 166 -4.22 9.51 -8.05
N LEU A 167 -3.09 10.16 -8.25
CA LEU A 167 -2.75 11.42 -7.62
C LEU A 167 -2.05 12.32 -8.64
N GLY A 168 -2.74 13.39 -9.02
CA GLY A 168 -2.19 14.48 -9.84
C GLY A 168 -1.84 15.67 -8.95
N THR A 169 -0.68 16.27 -9.18
CA THR A 169 -0.13 17.33 -8.32
C THR A 169 0.52 18.45 -9.12
N VAL A 170 0.49 19.65 -8.57
CA VAL A 170 1.10 20.86 -9.13
C VAL A 170 1.86 21.58 -8.01
N ALA A 171 3.16 21.80 -8.20
CA ALA A 171 3.99 22.63 -7.34
C ALA A 171 3.82 24.12 -7.69
N THR A 172 3.76 25.00 -6.69
CA THR A 172 3.46 26.44 -6.90
C THR A 172 4.70 27.32 -7.03
N ARG A 173 5.90 26.84 -6.68
CA ARG A 173 7.13 27.65 -6.73
C ARG A 173 7.60 27.87 -8.16
N ARG A 174 7.85 29.14 -8.50
CA ARG A 174 8.50 29.52 -9.77
C ARG A 174 9.92 28.95 -9.82
N GLY A 175 10.27 28.31 -10.93
CA GLY A 175 11.59 27.70 -11.12
C GLY A 175 11.71 26.25 -10.62
N ALA A 176 10.64 25.64 -10.11
CA ALA A 176 10.63 24.20 -9.84
C ALA A 176 10.79 23.42 -11.15
N SER A 177 11.85 22.61 -11.26
CA SER A 177 12.18 21.84 -12.48
C SER A 177 11.16 20.77 -12.84
N GLN A 178 10.37 20.30 -11.86
CA GLN A 178 9.25 19.39 -12.08
C GLN A 178 8.01 19.97 -11.39
N VAL A 179 7.23 20.73 -12.17
CA VAL A 179 6.00 21.40 -11.67
C VAL A 179 4.85 20.41 -11.53
N LEU A 180 4.73 19.47 -12.47
CA LEU A 180 3.66 18.47 -12.49
C LEU A 180 4.15 17.15 -11.89
N GLY A 181 3.33 16.54 -11.05
CA GLY A 181 3.57 15.21 -10.52
C GLY A 181 2.38 14.28 -10.74
N LEU A 182 2.67 13.03 -11.09
CA LEU A 182 1.70 11.96 -11.27
C LEU A 182 2.12 10.73 -10.46
N TYR A 183 1.17 10.15 -9.75
CA TYR A 183 1.30 8.84 -9.12
C TYR A 183 0.05 8.01 -9.41
N GLY A 184 0.24 6.77 -9.83
CA GLY A 184 -0.85 5.83 -10.11
C GLY A 184 -0.56 4.45 -9.54
N ARG A 185 -1.56 3.81 -8.94
CA ARG A 185 -1.54 2.42 -8.49
C ARG A 185 -2.83 1.72 -8.90
N TRP A 186 -2.69 0.53 -9.47
CA TRP A 186 -3.82 -0.30 -9.90
C TRP A 186 -3.63 -1.73 -9.38
N SER A 187 -4.63 -2.25 -8.66
CA SER A 187 -4.66 -3.66 -8.24
C SER A 187 -5.44 -4.51 -9.24
N ASN A 188 -4.99 -5.75 -9.41
CA ASN A 188 -5.50 -6.79 -10.30
C ASN A 188 -5.70 -6.36 -11.76
N PRO A 189 -4.75 -5.63 -12.39
CA PRO A 189 -4.92 -5.16 -13.77
C PRO A 189 -4.99 -6.29 -14.80
N ILE A 190 -4.46 -7.48 -14.48
CA ILE A 190 -4.39 -8.64 -15.38
C ILE A 190 -5.52 -9.66 -15.08
N GLY A 191 -6.53 -9.26 -14.29
CA GLY A 191 -7.55 -10.20 -13.79
C GLY A 191 -7.00 -11.17 -12.73
N GLN A 192 -7.81 -12.14 -12.31
CA GLN A 192 -7.40 -13.13 -11.31
C GLN A 192 -6.56 -14.24 -11.97
N LEU A 193 -5.24 -14.04 -12.07
CA LEU A 193 -4.30 -15.03 -12.62
C LEU A 193 -4.44 -16.40 -11.95
N ARG A 194 -4.58 -16.41 -10.61
CA ARG A 194 -4.86 -17.58 -9.78
C ARG A 194 -5.68 -17.17 -8.55
N PRO A 195 -6.46 -18.08 -7.95
CA PRO A 195 -7.12 -17.80 -6.67
C PRO A 195 -6.12 -17.38 -5.60
N ARG A 196 -6.52 -16.42 -4.75
CA ARG A 196 -5.71 -15.89 -3.63
C ARG A 196 -4.41 -15.20 -4.07
N THR A 197 -4.36 -14.71 -5.31
CA THR A 197 -3.25 -13.91 -5.81
C THR A 197 -3.73 -12.49 -6.09
N GLU A 198 -3.08 -11.51 -5.47
CA GLU A 198 -3.21 -10.10 -5.79
C GLU A 198 -2.03 -9.67 -6.66
N THR A 199 -2.31 -8.95 -7.74
CA THR A 199 -1.29 -8.27 -8.55
C THR A 199 -1.46 -6.78 -8.43
N SER A 200 -0.38 -6.01 -8.49
CA SER A 200 -0.48 -4.56 -8.58
C SER A 200 0.58 -3.97 -9.48
N ILE A 201 0.21 -2.89 -10.17
CA ILE A 201 1.10 -2.06 -10.97
C ILE A 201 1.05 -0.66 -10.38
N THR A 202 2.22 -0.08 -10.16
CA THR A 202 2.39 1.30 -9.71
C THR A 202 3.30 2.02 -10.70
N ALA A 203 2.98 3.26 -11.03
CA ALA A 203 3.82 4.13 -11.86
C ALA A 203 3.83 5.54 -11.25
N TRP A 204 4.97 6.21 -11.31
CA TRP A 204 5.11 7.55 -10.77
C TRP A 204 6.10 8.40 -11.55
N ALA A 205 5.84 9.70 -11.54
CA ALA A 205 6.75 10.77 -11.88
C ALA A 205 6.41 11.93 -10.95
N VAL A 206 7.09 12.04 -9.81
CA VAL A 206 6.75 13.00 -8.75
C VAL A 206 8.01 13.48 -8.02
N GLU A 207 8.11 14.80 -7.83
CA GLU A 207 9.14 15.47 -7.01
C GLU A 207 10.56 14.93 -7.22
N GLY A 208 11.00 14.90 -8.47
CA GLY A 208 12.35 14.50 -8.85
C GLY A 208 12.61 13.01 -8.83
N ARG A 209 11.57 12.17 -8.80
CA ARG A 209 11.67 10.73 -9.03
C ARG A 209 10.72 10.28 -10.13
N ALA A 210 11.18 9.32 -10.93
CA ALA A 210 10.34 8.56 -11.85
C ALA A 210 10.54 7.07 -11.62
N GLY A 211 9.53 6.26 -11.93
CA GLY A 211 9.64 4.82 -11.77
C GLY A 211 8.35 4.06 -11.94
N GLY A 212 8.47 2.75 -11.79
CA GLY A 212 7.35 1.82 -11.81
C GLY A 212 7.64 0.60 -10.95
N LYS A 213 6.59 0.02 -10.36
CA LYS A 213 6.65 -1.20 -9.56
C LYS A 213 5.56 -2.17 -10.01
N ILE A 214 5.94 -3.43 -10.19
CA ILE A 214 5.03 -4.55 -10.31
C ILE A 214 5.18 -5.38 -9.05
N GLN A 215 4.07 -5.80 -8.47
CA GLN A 215 4.05 -6.65 -7.28
C GLN A 215 3.02 -7.76 -7.44
N VAL A 216 3.41 -8.97 -7.07
CA VAL A 216 2.55 -10.15 -7.01
C VAL A 216 2.61 -10.68 -5.58
N ASP A 217 1.44 -10.89 -4.96
CA ASP A 217 1.29 -11.47 -3.63
C ASP A 217 0.33 -12.65 -3.70
N ARG A 218 0.73 -13.79 -3.17
CA ARG A 218 -0.11 -14.97 -3.05
C ARG A 218 -0.22 -15.42 -1.59
N ALA A 219 -1.44 -15.42 -1.08
CA ALA A 219 -1.75 -16.04 0.20
C ALA A 219 -1.70 -17.57 0.08
N LEU A 220 -0.88 -18.20 0.91
CA LEU A 220 -0.67 -19.64 0.97
C LEU A 220 -1.57 -20.31 2.04
N ARG A 221 -2.30 -19.51 2.82
CA ARG A 221 -3.24 -19.98 3.84
C ARG A 221 -4.27 -20.91 3.21
N GLN A 222 -4.46 -22.10 3.77
CA GLN A 222 -5.38 -23.10 3.22
C GLN A 222 -6.81 -22.86 3.68
N ARG A 223 -6.99 -22.59 4.98
CA ARG A 223 -8.29 -22.37 5.63
C ARG A 223 -8.33 -21.03 6.36
N LEU A 224 -9.50 -20.39 6.39
CA LEU A 224 -9.74 -19.12 7.09
C LEU A 224 -9.59 -19.19 8.62
N VAL A 225 -9.45 -20.39 9.19
CA VAL A 225 -9.25 -20.62 10.63
C VAL A 225 -7.79 -20.85 11.01
N ASP A 226 -6.89 -21.00 10.03
CA ASP A 226 -5.48 -21.31 10.31
C ASP A 226 -4.81 -20.13 11.03
N ALA A 227 -4.16 -20.36 12.17
CA ALA A 227 -3.59 -19.27 12.98
C ALA A 227 -2.44 -18.51 12.27
N ALA A 228 -1.84 -19.12 11.25
CA ALA A 228 -0.79 -18.52 10.43
C ALA A 228 -1.36 -18.07 9.08
N ASP A 229 -0.89 -16.91 8.64
CA ASP A 229 -1.20 -16.32 7.34
C ASP A 229 0.10 -16.15 6.55
N PRO A 230 0.59 -17.22 5.88
CA PRO A 230 1.79 -17.18 5.06
C PRO A 230 1.50 -16.60 3.67
N HIS A 231 2.40 -15.76 3.19
CA HIS A 231 2.38 -15.12 1.89
C HIS A 231 3.71 -15.33 1.17
N VAL A 232 3.64 -15.52 -0.15
CA VAL A 232 4.80 -15.50 -1.03
C VAL A 232 4.53 -14.55 -2.17
N GLY A 233 5.54 -13.80 -2.58
CA GLY A 233 5.39 -12.83 -3.65
C GLY A 233 6.66 -12.55 -4.41
N PHE A 234 6.52 -11.68 -5.39
CA PHE A 234 7.59 -11.21 -6.25
C PHE A 234 7.37 -9.74 -6.55
N ASP A 235 8.42 -8.95 -6.37
CA ASP A 235 8.44 -7.52 -6.65
C ASP A 235 9.45 -7.25 -7.77
N ALA A 236 9.09 -6.39 -8.72
CA ALA A 236 10.00 -5.81 -9.69
C ALA A 236 9.81 -4.30 -9.70
N MET A 237 10.90 -3.54 -9.62
CA MET A 237 10.85 -2.10 -9.47
C MET A 237 11.96 -1.44 -10.29
N TRP A 238 11.58 -0.36 -10.94
CA TRP A 238 12.50 0.62 -11.50
C TRP A 238 12.27 1.95 -10.78
N MET A 239 13.34 2.58 -10.31
CA MET A 239 13.28 3.91 -9.71
C MET A 239 14.51 4.73 -10.10
N ALA A 240 14.29 5.94 -10.58
CA ALA A 240 15.33 6.86 -11.01
C ALA A 240 15.11 8.26 -10.44
N THR A 241 16.21 8.96 -10.19
CA THR A 241 16.19 10.41 -9.92
C THR A 241 16.04 11.17 -11.24
N THR A 242 15.26 12.25 -11.23
CA THR A 242 15.02 13.10 -12.42
C THR A 242 15.25 14.59 -12.15
N ALA A 243 15.08 15.03 -10.90
CA ALA A 243 15.33 16.40 -10.50
C ALA A 243 15.91 16.47 -9.08
N LEU A 244 17.22 16.67 -9.02
CA LEU A 244 18.00 16.58 -7.78
C LEU A 244 17.65 17.65 -6.74
N GLY A 245 17.07 18.77 -7.16
CA GLY A 245 16.67 19.85 -6.26
C GLY A 245 15.57 19.44 -5.25
N TYR A 246 14.77 18.42 -5.56
CA TYR A 246 13.79 17.87 -4.61
C TYR A 246 14.39 16.90 -3.60
N LEU A 247 15.63 16.44 -3.80
CA LEU A 247 16.19 15.29 -3.09
C LEU A 247 17.18 15.76 -2.00
N ASP A 248 17.07 15.21 -0.79
CA ASP A 248 18.14 15.36 0.19
C ASP A 248 19.37 14.59 -0.28
N ARG A 249 20.44 15.32 -0.61
CA ARG A 249 21.69 14.74 -1.12
C ARG A 249 22.34 13.77 -0.16
N ARG A 250 22.07 13.84 1.15
CA ARG A 250 22.59 12.85 2.12
C ARG A 250 21.94 11.47 1.94
N LEU A 251 20.74 11.42 1.36
CA LEU A 251 19.95 10.20 1.17
C LEU A 251 19.88 9.73 -0.28
N TRP A 252 20.16 10.61 -1.24
CA TRP A 252 20.01 10.34 -2.67
C TRP A 252 21.24 10.72 -3.47
N ASP A 253 21.74 9.75 -4.21
CA ASP A 253 22.67 9.93 -5.31
C ASP A 253 21.91 10.16 -6.63
N ASP A 254 22.59 10.73 -7.64
CA ASP A 254 22.01 10.89 -8.99
C ASP A 254 22.08 9.59 -9.80
N ALA A 255 21.24 8.64 -9.40
CA ALA A 255 21.26 7.28 -9.93
C ALA A 255 19.86 6.68 -10.00
N GLY A 256 19.71 5.70 -10.89
CA GLY A 256 18.55 4.83 -10.95
C GLY A 256 18.89 3.38 -10.64
N THR A 257 17.88 2.63 -10.21
CA THR A 257 17.99 1.18 -10.02
C THR A 257 16.87 0.46 -10.72
N VAL A 258 17.17 -0.75 -11.21
CA VAL A 258 16.20 -1.76 -11.62
C VAL A 258 16.48 -2.98 -10.77
N GLU A 259 15.54 -3.34 -9.89
CA GLU A 259 15.68 -4.49 -8.98
C GLU A 259 14.42 -5.34 -8.99
N ALA A 260 14.59 -6.66 -8.90
CA ALA A 260 13.48 -7.58 -8.80
C ALA A 260 13.85 -8.80 -7.96
N GLY A 261 12.86 -9.39 -7.31
CA GLY A 261 13.07 -10.64 -6.61
C GLY A 261 11.92 -11.11 -5.73
N PRO A 262 12.03 -12.34 -5.21
CA PRO A 262 11.01 -12.94 -4.39
C PRO A 262 11.05 -12.42 -2.95
N TRP A 263 9.90 -12.57 -2.28
CA TRP A 263 9.81 -12.42 -0.84
C TRP A 263 8.84 -13.45 -0.25
N PHE A 264 9.02 -13.71 1.03
CA PHE A 264 8.14 -14.52 1.86
C PHE A 264 7.80 -13.73 3.11
N SER A 265 6.55 -13.81 3.57
CA SER A 265 6.17 -13.31 4.89
C SER A 265 5.15 -14.21 5.56
N THR A 266 5.08 -14.14 6.87
CA THR A 266 4.01 -14.79 7.62
C THR A 266 3.66 -13.99 8.86
N THR A 267 2.36 -13.92 9.15
CA THR A 267 1.86 -13.44 10.43
C THR A 267 1.17 -14.59 11.15
N ARG A 268 1.48 -14.79 12.42
CA ARG A 268 0.79 -15.76 13.28
C ARG A 268 0.28 -15.08 14.53
N THR A 269 -1.02 -15.23 14.78
CA THR A 269 -1.65 -14.69 16.00
C THR A 269 -2.03 -15.84 16.93
N ARG A 270 -1.58 -15.78 18.18
CA ARG A 270 -1.94 -16.74 19.24
C ARG A 270 -2.31 -15.97 20.51
N GLY A 271 -3.60 -15.89 20.81
CA GLY A 271 -4.10 -15.04 21.90
C GLY A 271 -3.71 -13.58 21.68
N ASN A 272 -3.02 -12.99 22.65
CA ASN A 272 -2.53 -11.59 22.58
C ASN A 272 -1.13 -11.46 21.98
N THR A 273 -0.55 -12.54 21.46
CA THR A 273 0.79 -12.56 20.87
C THR A 273 0.70 -12.60 19.36
N VAL A 274 1.36 -11.65 18.70
CA VAL A 274 1.51 -11.57 17.25
C VAL A 274 2.97 -11.82 16.92
N LEU A 275 3.21 -12.84 16.10
CA LEU A 275 4.51 -13.14 15.51
C LEU A 275 4.47 -12.73 14.05
N ARG A 276 5.50 -12.04 13.58
CA ARG A 276 5.69 -11.69 12.17
C ARG A 276 7.09 -12.10 11.74
N ALA A 277 7.21 -12.60 10.52
CA ALA A 277 8.48 -12.78 9.87
C ALA A 277 8.36 -12.39 8.40
N ARG A 278 9.39 -11.75 7.86
CA ARG A 278 9.50 -11.40 6.44
C ARG A 278 10.95 -11.58 5.99
N VAL A 279 11.14 -12.16 4.82
CA VAL A 279 12.44 -12.25 4.16
C VAL A 279 12.26 -11.94 2.68
N GLY A 280 13.19 -11.20 2.10
CA GLY A 280 13.19 -10.86 0.68
C GLY A 280 14.61 -10.81 0.14
N GLY A 281 14.76 -11.22 -1.12
CA GLY A 281 16.02 -11.13 -1.85
C GLY A 281 15.75 -10.51 -3.21
N HIS A 282 16.47 -9.45 -3.55
CA HIS A 282 16.32 -8.72 -4.80
C HIS A 282 17.66 -8.69 -5.50
N ALA A 283 17.67 -8.87 -6.82
CA ALA A 283 18.84 -8.68 -7.65
C ALA A 283 18.53 -7.64 -8.72
N GLY A 284 19.54 -6.90 -9.14
CA GLY A 284 19.32 -5.75 -10.00
C GLY A 284 20.58 -5.11 -10.53
N VAL A 285 20.37 -3.99 -11.21
CA VAL A 285 21.42 -3.10 -11.68
C VAL A 285 21.18 -1.70 -11.13
N VAL A 286 22.25 -1.05 -10.70
CA VAL A 286 22.29 0.40 -10.49
C VAL A 286 22.92 1.03 -11.71
N TYR A 287 22.44 2.20 -12.12
CA TYR A 287 23.05 2.99 -13.18
C TYR A 287 23.07 4.45 -12.77
N TRP A 288 24.09 5.18 -13.21
CA TRP A 288 24.21 6.60 -12.94
C TRP A 288 23.51 7.41 -14.02
N ASN A 289 22.84 8.49 -13.63
CA ASN A 289 22.24 9.36 -14.63
C ASN A 289 23.36 10.17 -15.33
N PRO A 290 23.32 10.33 -16.67
CA PRO A 290 24.40 10.98 -17.40
C PRO A 290 24.57 12.44 -16.94
N GLY A 291 25.72 12.72 -16.32
CA GLY A 291 26.14 14.03 -15.83
C GLY A 291 27.67 14.09 -15.65
N PRO A 292 28.28 15.28 -15.53
CA PRO A 292 29.74 15.40 -15.41
C PRO A 292 30.25 14.79 -14.10
N GLY A 293 31.23 13.89 -14.18
CA GLY A 293 32.03 13.45 -13.02
C GLY A 293 31.60 12.17 -12.31
N ILE A 294 30.72 11.36 -12.91
CA ILE A 294 30.33 10.06 -12.35
C ILE A 294 30.81 8.95 -13.29
N VAL A 295 31.67 8.06 -12.81
CA VAL A 295 32.28 6.98 -13.59
C VAL A 295 31.98 5.66 -12.89
N ALA A 296 31.22 4.77 -13.54
CA ALA A 296 31.09 3.40 -13.07
C ALA A 296 32.45 2.68 -13.18
N ASN A 297 32.70 1.64 -12.39
CA ASN A 297 33.92 0.85 -12.55
C ASN A 297 33.94 0.02 -13.85
N ASN A 298 32.86 0.05 -14.62
CA ASN A 298 32.66 -0.66 -15.88
C ASN A 298 32.52 0.32 -17.05
N ARG A 299 32.86 -0.14 -18.26
CA ARG A 299 32.74 0.61 -19.53
C ARG A 299 31.31 1.06 -19.84
N TYR A 300 30.33 0.39 -19.23
CA TYR A 300 28.93 0.69 -19.34
C TYR A 300 28.50 1.18 -17.96
N ASP A 301 27.89 2.36 -17.85
CA ASP A 301 27.60 3.10 -16.60
C ASP A 301 26.57 2.42 -15.65
N PHE A 302 26.67 1.11 -15.49
CA PHE A 302 25.84 0.27 -14.65
C PHE A 302 26.66 -0.75 -13.86
N GLU A 303 26.17 -1.12 -12.69
CA GLU A 303 26.77 -2.11 -11.81
C GLU A 303 25.70 -3.06 -11.26
N ALA A 304 25.99 -4.36 -11.27
CA ALA A 304 25.08 -5.36 -10.75
C ALA A 304 25.16 -5.44 -9.22
N PHE A 305 24.01 -5.65 -8.59
CA PHE A 305 23.94 -5.85 -7.15
C PHE A 305 22.85 -6.85 -6.77
N SER A 306 22.91 -7.32 -5.53
CA SER A 306 21.85 -8.06 -4.86
C SER A 306 21.65 -7.49 -3.47
N ARG A 307 20.41 -7.47 -3.00
CA ARG A 307 20.03 -6.99 -1.67
C ARG A 307 19.14 -8.01 -1.00
N VAL A 308 19.53 -8.46 0.18
CA VAL A 308 18.77 -9.41 0.99
C VAL A 308 18.39 -8.73 2.30
N THR A 309 17.13 -8.82 2.68
CA THR A 309 16.64 -8.32 3.96
C THR A 309 15.76 -9.36 4.64
N GLY A 310 15.87 -9.45 5.96
CA GLY A 310 15.08 -10.33 6.80
C GLY A 310 14.72 -9.64 8.10
N GLU A 311 13.49 -9.83 8.54
CA GLU A 311 13.02 -9.38 9.84
C GLU A 311 12.12 -10.42 10.49
N ALA A 312 12.19 -10.50 11.81
CA ALA A 312 11.29 -11.28 12.62
C ALA A 312 10.92 -10.48 13.87
N SER A 313 9.64 -10.42 14.21
CA SER A 313 9.16 -9.72 15.38
C SER A 313 8.15 -10.54 16.17
N VAL A 314 8.19 -10.35 17.49
CA VAL A 314 7.18 -10.84 18.43
C VAL A 314 6.66 -9.65 19.20
N ARG A 315 5.34 -9.50 19.24
CA ARG A 315 4.68 -8.49 20.07
C ARG A 315 3.57 -9.13 20.89
N THR A 316 3.60 -8.87 22.19
CA THR A 316 2.56 -9.25 23.14
C THR A 316 1.76 -8.01 23.55
N ARG A 317 0.97 -8.11 24.62
CA ARG A 317 0.20 -6.99 25.18
C ARG A 317 1.08 -5.78 25.54
N SER A 318 2.29 -6.02 26.04
CA SER A 318 3.17 -5.00 26.62
C SER A 318 4.65 -5.17 26.30
N TRP A 319 5.03 -6.19 25.53
CA TRP A 319 6.43 -6.42 25.16
C TRP A 319 6.54 -6.58 23.66
N GLY A 320 7.59 -6.01 23.08
CA GLY A 320 7.94 -6.17 21.68
C GLY A 320 9.42 -6.53 21.55
N ALA A 321 9.74 -7.44 20.65
CA ALA A 321 11.11 -7.68 20.22
C ALA A 321 11.13 -7.84 18.71
N ARG A 322 12.16 -7.31 18.05
CA ARG A 322 12.37 -7.45 16.61
C ARG A 322 13.85 -7.63 16.31
N LEU A 323 14.13 -8.60 15.45
CA LEU A 323 15.43 -8.83 14.86
C LEU A 323 15.35 -8.44 13.38
N PHE A 324 16.33 -7.68 12.91
CA PHE A 324 16.52 -7.33 11.50
C PHE A 324 17.93 -7.73 11.06
N ALA A 325 18.06 -8.21 9.83
CA ALA A 325 19.33 -8.37 9.15
C ALA A 325 19.18 -7.95 7.68
N GLY A 326 20.15 -7.20 7.17
CA GLY A 326 20.18 -6.77 5.78
C GLY A 326 21.59 -6.76 5.22
N ALA A 327 21.73 -7.09 3.93
CA ALA A 327 22.99 -7.06 3.21
C ALA A 327 22.80 -6.62 1.75
N TYR A 328 23.75 -5.84 1.27
CA TYR A 328 23.96 -5.40 -0.10
C TYR A 328 25.25 -6.05 -0.61
N LEU A 329 25.11 -6.80 -1.69
CA LEU A 329 26.14 -7.62 -2.32
C LEU A 329 26.37 -7.07 -3.73
N GLY A 330 27.55 -6.55 -4.00
CA GLY A 330 27.90 -5.96 -5.29
C GLY A 330 29.38 -5.60 -5.30
N SER A 331 29.97 -5.39 -6.47
CA SER A 331 31.37 -4.96 -6.57
C SER A 331 31.56 -3.52 -6.10
N SER A 332 30.55 -2.67 -6.27
CA SER A 332 30.57 -1.27 -5.89
C SER A 332 29.90 -0.98 -4.56
N ASP A 333 30.17 0.23 -4.07
CA ASP A 333 29.45 0.75 -2.92
C ASP A 333 27.99 1.04 -3.28
N PRO A 334 27.05 0.72 -2.38
CA PRO A 334 25.65 1.03 -2.60
C PRO A 334 25.43 2.54 -2.71
N VAL A 335 24.66 2.93 -3.72
CA VAL A 335 24.07 4.28 -3.79
C VAL A 335 23.28 4.58 -2.52
N ARG A 336 23.30 5.83 -2.07
CA ARG A 336 22.74 6.27 -0.78
C ARG A 336 21.32 5.77 -0.56
N GLN A 337 20.48 5.81 -1.59
CA GLN A 337 19.07 5.40 -1.55
C GLN A 337 18.85 3.88 -1.40
N ARG A 338 19.89 3.04 -1.55
CA ARG A 338 19.80 1.56 -1.41
C ARG A 338 20.73 0.98 -0.36
N ARG A 339 21.42 1.82 0.42
CA ARG A 339 22.17 1.39 1.60
C ARG A 339 21.25 0.63 2.56
N ILE A 340 21.82 -0.29 3.33
CA ILE A 340 21.12 -0.87 4.47
C ILE A 340 21.08 0.18 5.56
N SER A 341 19.91 0.80 5.73
CA SER A 341 19.68 1.88 6.68
C SER A 341 19.83 1.42 8.13
N ILE A 342 20.50 2.25 8.93
CA ILE A 342 20.74 1.99 10.35
C ILE A 342 19.58 2.50 11.19
N ALA A 343 19.23 3.78 11.02
CA ALA A 343 18.31 4.43 11.94
C ALA A 343 16.84 4.06 11.71
N GLY A 344 16.45 3.75 10.46
CA GLY A 344 15.05 3.55 10.10
C GLY A 344 14.84 3.17 8.65
N ALA A 345 13.68 3.53 8.10
CA ALA A 345 13.28 3.25 6.74
C ALA A 345 14.24 3.86 5.70
N ASP A 346 14.49 3.12 4.62
CA ASP A 346 15.27 3.64 3.49
C ASP A 346 14.46 4.63 2.62
N PRO A 347 15.12 5.39 1.72
CA PRO A 347 14.41 6.37 0.90
C PRO A 347 13.32 5.76 -0.02
N TYR A 348 13.45 4.50 -0.42
CA TYR A 348 12.43 3.82 -1.22
C TYR A 348 11.21 3.48 -0.36
N GLU A 349 11.40 3.08 0.89
CA GLU A 349 10.33 2.80 1.85
C GLU A 349 9.53 4.07 2.23
N THR A 350 10.21 5.21 2.37
CA THR A 350 9.56 6.50 2.71
C THR A 350 8.97 7.26 1.51
N PHE A 351 9.30 6.86 0.28
CA PHE A 351 8.99 7.60 -0.96
C PHE A 351 7.51 7.97 -1.11
N THR A 352 6.59 7.09 -0.71
CA THR A 352 5.16 7.33 -0.87
C THR A 352 4.60 8.39 0.07
N ASN A 353 5.33 8.76 1.13
CA ASN A 353 4.91 9.78 2.08
C ASN A 353 5.38 11.17 1.63
N PRO A 354 4.48 12.08 1.22
CA PRO A 354 4.84 13.43 0.77
C PRO A 354 5.52 14.27 1.87
N PHE A 355 5.31 13.93 3.14
CA PHE A 355 5.88 14.65 4.26
C PHE A 355 7.31 14.22 4.62
N LEU A 356 7.81 13.15 3.99
CA LEU A 356 9.16 12.60 4.23
C LEU A 356 10.03 12.56 2.99
N ARG A 357 9.44 12.40 1.80
CA ARG A 357 10.21 12.05 0.61
C ARG A 357 11.12 13.17 0.10
N SER A 358 10.76 14.44 0.27
CA SER A 358 11.47 15.56 -0.38
C SER A 358 12.21 16.45 0.63
N GLN A 359 13.29 17.08 0.16
CA GLN A 359 14.06 18.01 0.98
C GLN A 359 13.17 19.13 1.52
N GLY A 360 13.23 19.34 2.84
CA GLY A 360 12.39 20.32 3.52
C GLY A 360 10.90 19.97 3.57
N ALA A 361 10.52 18.71 3.31
CA ALA A 361 9.18 18.27 3.63
C ALA A 361 8.90 18.40 5.13
N LEU A 362 7.61 18.48 5.50
CA LEU A 362 7.17 18.87 6.84
C LEU A 362 7.84 18.08 7.98
N LEU A 363 8.03 16.76 7.79
CA LEU A 363 8.55 15.86 8.83
C LEU A 363 10.07 15.63 8.72
N VAL A 364 10.77 16.32 7.82
CA VAL A 364 12.24 16.24 7.67
C VAL A 364 12.91 17.61 7.86
N ARG A 365 12.22 18.54 8.51
CA ARG A 365 12.77 19.85 8.90
C ARG A 365 13.93 19.66 9.89
N PRO A 366 14.94 20.55 9.90
CA PRO A 366 16.11 20.41 10.78
C PRO A 366 15.77 20.18 12.26
N ASP A 367 14.78 20.91 12.78
CA ASP A 367 14.36 20.85 14.19
C ASP A 367 13.18 19.89 14.43
N PHE A 368 12.89 19.01 13.48
CA PHE A 368 11.80 18.03 13.59
C PHE A 368 12.31 16.60 13.39
N HIS A 369 12.42 15.87 14.49
CA HIS A 369 13.02 14.54 14.49
C HIS A 369 11.96 13.45 14.26
N TYR A 370 11.56 13.25 13.01
CA TYR A 370 10.60 12.19 12.66
C TYR A 370 11.26 10.83 12.47
N GLN A 371 10.88 9.84 13.27
CA GLN A 371 11.35 8.46 13.11
C GLN A 371 10.42 7.67 12.18
N ALA A 372 10.96 7.22 11.05
CA ALA A 372 10.30 6.30 10.13
C ALA A 372 10.81 4.87 10.37
N PRO A 373 10.00 3.96 10.92
CA PRO A 373 10.41 2.58 11.19
C PRO A 373 10.78 1.80 9.92
N GLY A 374 11.90 1.08 9.97
CA GLY A 374 12.44 0.28 8.87
C GLY A 374 13.92 -0.04 9.09
N GLY A 375 14.57 -0.76 8.17
CA GLY A 375 15.99 -1.11 8.30
C GLY A 375 16.36 -1.75 9.65
N ALA A 376 17.54 -1.45 10.19
CA ALA A 376 17.95 -1.90 11.53
C ALA A 376 17.23 -1.17 12.68
N ASN A 377 16.57 -0.05 12.39
CA ASN A 377 15.75 0.74 13.31
C ASN A 377 16.47 1.12 14.63
N LEU A 378 17.73 1.54 14.58
CA LEU A 378 18.43 2.09 15.75
C LEU A 378 18.08 3.57 15.90
N ARG A 379 17.05 3.87 16.70
CA ARG A 379 16.32 5.14 16.57
C ARG A 379 17.12 6.36 17.04
N GLY A 380 18.14 6.18 17.88
CA GLY A 380 18.98 7.27 18.38
C GLY A 380 19.94 7.89 17.34
N PHE A 381 20.08 7.30 16.15
CA PHE A 381 21.09 7.66 15.15
C PHE A 381 20.52 8.51 14.01
N ARG A 382 21.40 9.20 13.28
CA ARG A 382 21.00 10.00 12.11
C ARG A 382 20.42 9.12 10.98
N PRO A 383 19.39 9.60 10.26
CA PRO A 383 18.70 8.83 9.22
C PRO A 383 19.50 8.63 7.94
N ASP A 384 20.56 9.40 7.71
CA ASP A 384 21.46 9.28 6.55
C ASP A 384 22.55 8.21 6.72
N LEU A 385 22.62 7.58 7.90
CA LEU A 385 23.57 6.52 8.16
C LEU A 385 23.09 5.19 7.58
N GLY A 386 23.94 4.61 6.74
CA GLY A 386 23.70 3.33 6.10
C GLY A 386 24.98 2.79 5.46
N GLY A 387 25.04 1.48 5.32
CA GLY A 387 26.21 0.80 4.76
C GLY A 387 25.82 -0.41 3.92
N ARG A 388 26.77 -1.32 3.69
CA ARG A 388 26.53 -2.54 2.92
C ARG A 388 25.73 -3.56 3.70
N TRP A 389 25.82 -3.61 5.02
CA TRP A 389 25.06 -4.55 5.83
C TRP A 389 24.81 -4.00 7.23
N ALA A 390 23.77 -4.53 7.88
CA ALA A 390 23.45 -4.25 9.27
C ALA A 390 22.65 -5.40 9.88
N VAL A 391 22.85 -5.62 11.17
CA VAL A 391 22.02 -6.48 12.03
C VAL A 391 21.55 -5.65 13.20
N GLY A 392 20.24 -5.63 13.46
CA GLY A 392 19.62 -4.83 14.53
C GLY A 392 18.70 -5.67 15.40
N LEU A 393 18.71 -5.42 16.71
CA LEU A 393 17.81 -5.96 17.71
C LEU A 393 17.12 -4.79 18.40
N ASN A 394 15.79 -4.77 18.35
CA ASN A 394 14.96 -3.77 19.00
C ASN A 394 14.13 -4.44 20.10
N LEU A 395 14.16 -3.88 21.30
CA LEU A 395 13.38 -4.34 22.46
C LEU A 395 12.50 -3.20 22.98
N GLU A 396 11.24 -3.52 23.29
CA GLU A 396 10.26 -2.55 23.78
C GLU A 396 9.42 -3.10 24.92
N ALA A 397 9.20 -2.27 25.93
CA ALA A 397 8.28 -2.49 27.03
C ALA A 397 7.26 -1.35 27.05
N THR A 398 5.98 -1.67 26.84
CA THR A 398 4.88 -0.69 26.80
C THR A 398 3.73 -1.10 27.74
N PRO A 399 3.85 -0.86 29.05
CA PRO A 399 2.71 -0.90 29.95
C PRO A 399 1.64 0.14 29.56
N TRP A 400 0.38 -0.31 29.47
CA TRP A 400 -0.75 0.55 29.12
C TRP A 400 -1.35 1.17 30.37
N VAL A 401 -1.36 2.50 30.44
CA VAL A 401 -1.95 3.27 31.52
C VAL A 401 -3.45 3.45 31.30
N VAL A 402 -3.85 3.70 30.05
CA VAL A 402 -5.26 3.89 29.66
C VAL A 402 -5.59 2.99 28.47
N ARG A 403 -6.77 2.37 28.51
CA ARG A 403 -7.37 1.65 27.39
C ARG A 403 -8.85 1.96 27.31
N ARG A 404 -9.34 2.25 26.11
CA ARG A 404 -10.74 2.60 25.85
C ARG A 404 -11.23 1.92 24.58
N ASP A 405 -12.44 1.37 24.67
CA ASP A 405 -13.13 0.73 23.54
C ASP A 405 -13.99 1.72 22.74
N GLN A 406 -14.01 3.00 23.13
CA GLN A 406 -14.75 4.08 22.46
C GLN A 406 -13.93 5.38 22.42
N GLY A 407 -14.30 6.29 21.51
CA GLY A 407 -13.62 7.57 21.30
C GLY A 407 -12.45 7.51 20.31
N ILE A 408 -11.78 8.65 20.09
CA ILE A 408 -10.62 8.75 19.20
C ILE A 408 -9.41 8.10 19.86
N LEU A 409 -9.07 8.50 21.09
CA LEU A 409 -7.97 7.91 21.86
C LEU A 409 -8.38 6.54 22.43
N ARG A 410 -7.77 5.47 21.91
CA ARG A 410 -8.00 4.07 22.29
C ARG A 410 -7.03 3.57 23.36
N GLY A 411 -5.87 4.19 23.48
CA GLY A 411 -4.96 3.85 24.57
C GLY A 411 -3.77 4.78 24.70
N LEU A 412 -3.24 4.81 25.93
CA LEU A 412 -2.03 5.52 26.33
C LEU A 412 -1.13 4.53 27.05
N GLY A 413 0.11 4.41 26.59
CA GLY A 413 1.14 3.57 27.21
C GLY A 413 2.42 4.36 27.45
N LEU A 414 3.13 3.99 28.52
CA LEU A 414 4.49 4.45 28.78
C LEU A 414 5.43 3.43 28.16
N GLU A 415 6.45 3.89 27.46
CA GLU A 415 7.38 3.05 26.72
C GLU A 415 8.78 3.15 27.31
N ALA A 416 9.46 2.01 27.41
CA ALA A 416 10.90 1.92 27.54
C ALA A 416 11.43 1.08 26.38
N PHE A 417 12.54 1.50 25.79
CA PHE A 417 13.13 0.81 24.65
C PHE A 417 14.64 0.71 24.75
N ALA A 418 15.17 -0.34 24.12
CA ALA A 418 16.60 -0.55 23.93
C ALA A 418 16.82 -1.13 22.54
N ASP A 419 17.69 -0.47 21.78
CA ASP A 419 18.07 -0.85 20.43
C ASP A 419 19.57 -1.13 20.40
N ALA A 420 19.98 -2.21 19.75
CA ALA A 420 21.38 -2.58 19.60
C ALA A 420 21.62 -3.13 18.20
N GLY A 421 22.79 -2.88 17.63
CA GLY A 421 23.11 -3.40 16.32
C GLY A 421 24.60 -3.48 16.03
N ILE A 422 24.90 -4.26 15.00
CA ILE A 422 26.23 -4.38 14.42
C ILE A 422 26.09 -3.99 12.95
N VAL A 423 26.90 -3.03 12.52
CA VAL A 423 26.78 -2.41 11.20
C VAL A 423 28.10 -2.38 10.46
N ASP A 424 28.01 -2.27 9.15
CA ASP A 424 29.16 -2.05 8.27
C ASP A 424 29.94 -0.78 8.62
N THR A 425 31.27 -0.83 8.54
CA THR A 425 32.16 0.30 8.81
C THR A 425 32.06 1.44 7.80
N THR A 426 31.47 1.19 6.62
CA THR A 426 31.14 2.25 5.66
C THR A 426 30.10 3.23 6.20
N ALA A 427 29.27 2.79 7.16
CA ALA A 427 28.26 3.62 7.78
C ALA A 427 28.84 4.47 8.91
N ILE A 428 29.57 3.82 9.83
CA ILE A 428 30.28 4.46 10.94
C ILE A 428 31.63 3.73 11.13
N PRO A 429 32.77 4.45 11.20
CA PRO A 429 34.08 3.82 11.45
C PRO A 429 34.13 3.00 12.74
N SER A 430 34.91 1.90 12.72
CA SER A 430 35.07 1.05 13.89
C SER A 430 35.84 1.73 15.03
N SER A 431 35.49 1.40 16.27
CA SER A 431 36.25 1.78 17.47
C SER A 431 36.22 0.61 18.47
N PRO A 432 37.37 0.00 18.79
CA PRO A 432 38.71 0.33 18.30
C PRO A 432 38.87 0.13 16.76
N PRO A 433 39.77 0.88 16.10
CA PRO A 433 40.00 0.76 14.66
C PRO A 433 40.45 -0.65 14.24
N GLY A 434 40.22 -1.01 12.98
CA GLY A 434 40.67 -2.28 12.39
C GLY A 434 39.63 -3.41 12.45
N GLN A 435 38.48 -3.19 13.06
CA GLN A 435 37.35 -4.12 12.95
C GLN A 435 36.57 -3.85 11.66
N TRP A 436 36.00 -4.91 11.08
CA TRP A 436 35.14 -4.86 9.88
C TRP A 436 33.68 -4.49 10.20
N TYR A 437 33.39 -4.18 11.46
CA TYR A 437 32.07 -3.80 11.94
C TYR A 437 32.14 -2.71 13.00
N THR A 438 31.00 -2.04 13.21
CA THR A 438 30.78 -1.09 14.30
C THR A 438 29.59 -1.52 15.14
N THR A 439 29.75 -1.52 16.46
CA THR A 439 28.65 -1.78 17.40
C THR A 439 27.96 -0.49 17.78
N LEU A 440 26.64 -0.48 17.69
CA LEU A 440 25.77 0.65 17.99
C LEU A 440 24.71 0.25 19.01
N TYR A 441 24.35 1.16 19.91
CA TYR A 441 23.16 0.99 20.74
C TYR A 441 22.59 2.33 21.18
N ASP A 442 21.28 2.32 21.40
CA ASP A 442 20.55 3.40 22.05
C ASP A 442 19.49 2.87 23.03
N ILE A 443 19.24 3.66 24.08
CA ILE A 443 18.27 3.32 25.13
C ILE A 443 17.48 4.57 25.45
N GLY A 444 16.17 4.43 25.61
CA GLY A 444 15.32 5.56 25.93
C GLY A 444 13.95 5.18 26.48
N VAL A 445 13.14 6.21 26.66
CA VAL A 445 11.79 6.13 27.18
C VAL A 445 10.84 6.91 26.28
N GLY A 446 9.54 6.69 26.38
CA GLY A 446 8.58 7.38 25.54
C GLY A 446 7.13 7.25 26.00
N VAL A 447 6.25 7.84 25.22
CA VAL A 447 4.81 7.77 25.36
C VAL A 447 4.23 7.31 24.03
N MET A 448 3.42 6.26 24.09
CA MET A 448 2.71 5.70 22.94
C MET A 448 1.21 5.97 23.10
N THR A 449 0.58 6.49 22.05
CA THR A 449 -0.87 6.64 21.98
C THR A 449 -1.45 5.91 20.78
N ARG A 450 -2.58 5.24 20.99
CA ARG A 450 -3.34 4.56 19.93
C ARG A 450 -4.62 5.34 19.67
N HIS A 451 -4.89 5.61 18.40
CA HIS A 451 -6.03 6.38 17.97
C HIS A 451 -6.81 5.63 16.90
N GLN A 452 -8.13 5.84 16.86
CA GLN A 452 -8.99 5.30 15.81
C GLN A 452 -10.10 6.28 15.45
N VAL A 453 -10.22 6.59 14.16
CA VAL A 453 -11.33 7.35 13.58
C VAL A 453 -11.91 6.50 12.45
N LYS A 454 -13.17 6.08 12.62
CA LYS A 454 -13.84 5.14 11.70
C LYS A 454 -12.98 3.87 11.48
N GLU A 455 -12.53 3.64 10.26
CA GLU A 455 -11.72 2.49 9.86
C GLU A 455 -10.21 2.77 9.98
N LEU A 456 -9.81 4.04 10.06
CA LEU A 456 -8.41 4.42 10.19
C LEU A 456 -7.96 4.33 11.65
N ALA A 457 -7.02 3.42 11.93
CA ALA A 457 -6.31 3.34 13.19
C ALA A 457 -4.84 3.73 13.00
N TRP A 458 -4.28 4.49 13.94
CA TRP A 458 -2.86 4.83 13.92
C TRP A 458 -2.27 4.85 15.33
N THR A 459 -0.96 4.73 15.38
CA THR A 459 -0.16 4.90 16.60
C THR A 459 0.67 6.16 16.45
N LEU A 460 0.68 7.00 17.48
CA LEU A 460 1.63 8.10 17.63
C LEU A 460 2.58 7.75 18.76
N ARG A 461 3.87 7.99 18.57
CA ARG A 461 4.89 7.82 19.60
C ARG A 461 5.67 9.11 19.76
N PHE A 462 5.94 9.47 21.00
CA PHE A 462 6.92 10.47 21.38
C PHE A 462 7.98 9.75 22.21
N GLU A 463 9.20 9.68 21.69
CA GLU A 463 10.29 8.89 22.28
C GLU A 463 11.47 9.81 22.58
N VAL A 464 12.20 9.50 23.64
CA VAL A 464 13.35 10.25 24.15
C VAL A 464 14.53 9.29 24.27
N PRO A 465 15.40 9.19 23.25
CA PRO A 465 16.67 8.46 23.35
C PRO A 465 17.58 9.14 24.38
N LEU A 466 17.83 8.48 25.50
CA LEU A 466 18.59 9.04 26.61
C LEU A 466 20.08 8.73 26.52
N ALA A 467 20.43 7.54 26.05
CA ALA A 467 21.81 7.08 25.94
C ALA A 467 22.09 6.60 24.51
N VAL A 468 23.10 7.17 23.85
CA VAL A 468 23.56 6.78 22.51
C VAL A 468 25.07 6.56 22.55
N ASN A 469 25.54 5.39 22.15
CA ASN A 469 26.95 5.02 22.34
C ASN A 469 27.93 5.80 21.44
N ARG A 470 27.54 6.08 20.18
CA ARG A 470 28.22 6.97 19.25
C ARG A 470 27.44 8.28 19.15
N TRP A 471 27.57 9.11 20.19
CA TRP A 471 26.76 10.32 20.32
C TRP A 471 27.09 11.39 19.27
N ASP A 472 28.28 11.35 18.69
CA ASP A 472 28.73 12.15 17.55
C ASP A 472 27.98 11.84 16.25
N ASP A 473 27.39 10.65 16.17
CA ASP A 473 26.50 10.20 15.10
C ASP A 473 25.02 10.17 15.52
N ALA A 474 24.70 10.75 16.69
CA ALA A 474 23.33 10.87 17.15
C ALA A 474 22.52 11.82 16.24
N ARG A 475 21.22 11.57 16.19
CA ARG A 475 20.28 12.26 15.29
C ARG A 475 20.33 13.79 15.37
N ASP A 476 20.49 14.32 16.56
CA ASP A 476 20.41 15.72 16.95
C ASP A 476 21.70 16.21 17.59
N PHE A 477 22.84 15.61 17.23
CA PHE A 477 24.14 15.92 17.81
C PHE A 477 24.46 17.43 17.77
N THR A 478 24.81 17.96 18.94
CA THR A 478 25.36 19.31 19.12
C THR A 478 26.76 19.26 19.74
N PRO A 479 27.67 20.19 19.37
CA PRO A 479 28.99 20.26 19.99
C PRO A 479 28.88 20.38 21.52
N GLY A 480 29.52 19.44 22.23
CA GLY A 480 29.45 19.35 23.70
C GLY A 480 28.54 18.24 24.21
N ASP A 481 27.74 17.63 23.33
CA ASP A 481 26.96 16.45 23.67
C ASP A 481 27.83 15.29 24.13
N LYS A 482 27.25 14.50 25.03
CA LYS A 482 27.82 13.28 25.55
C LYS A 482 26.91 12.11 25.21
N ARG A 483 27.38 10.91 25.57
CA ARG A 483 26.59 9.67 25.53
C ARG A 483 25.18 9.86 26.08
N PHE A 484 25.05 10.57 27.20
CA PHE A 484 23.77 10.95 27.78
C PHE A 484 23.43 12.38 27.38
N ALA A 485 22.32 12.56 26.65
CA ALA A 485 21.76 13.86 26.35
C ALA A 485 20.24 13.73 26.17
N PHE A 486 19.53 14.85 26.30
CA PHE A 486 18.11 14.90 26.01
C PHE A 486 17.91 14.97 24.49
N ARG A 487 17.36 13.90 23.93
CA ARG A 487 17.02 13.79 22.51
C ARG A 487 15.57 13.42 22.39
N TRP A 488 14.85 13.91 21.39
CA TRP A 488 13.44 13.59 21.21
C TRP A 488 13.13 13.22 19.77
N GLN A 489 12.10 12.41 19.58
CA GLN A 489 11.61 12.04 18.26
C GLN A 489 10.13 11.69 18.28
N VAL A 490 9.51 11.76 17.10
CA VAL A 490 8.09 11.42 16.90
C VAL A 490 7.95 10.42 15.75
N SER A 491 7.06 9.44 15.90
CA SER A 491 6.71 8.52 14.81
C SER A 491 5.21 8.30 14.68
N LEU A 492 4.76 8.05 13.46
CA LEU A 492 3.40 7.58 13.14
C LEU A 492 3.48 6.15 12.65
N GLY A 493 3.13 5.20 13.52
CA GLY A 493 3.20 3.76 13.25
C GLY A 493 3.74 2.96 14.44
N SER A 494 3.86 1.64 14.26
CA SER A 494 4.67 0.82 15.16
C SER A 494 6.13 0.86 14.72
N SER A 495 7.07 0.78 15.65
CA SER A 495 8.51 0.64 15.40
C SER A 495 8.91 -0.56 14.55
N PHE A 496 8.06 -1.58 14.49
CA PHE A 496 8.20 -2.83 13.76
C PHE A 496 6.94 -3.68 13.87
#